data_AF-A0A2E1TC22-F1
#
_entry.id   AF-A0A2E1TC22-F1
#
_cell.length_a   1.000
_cell.length_b   1.000
_cell.length_c   1.000
_cell.angle_alpha   90.00
_cell.angle_beta   90.00
_cell.angle_gamma   90.00
#
_symmetry.space_group_name_H-M   'P 1'
#
loop_
_entity.id
_entity.type
_entity.pdbx_description
1 polymer ?
#
loop_
_entity_poly.entity_id
_entity_poly.type
_entity_poly.pdbx_seq_one_letter_code
_entity_poly.pdbx_strand_id
1 'polypeptide(L)'
;MKKGFLLIIIGLILNSCDIDIQTGGCIDPYAANYESFADFDDGSCLYSCNDPYATNYGVLAPIEICDYQADVVFFEDVAAATYFDMLGIDWLDIYVGTDYVGTLQANLGFTYVPDCFPEDPDAVHFTLLWQDNPTASFTWTVRDGSGTIHYSGTDVILANNCLPMELTYKKIQEYKESTK
;
A
#
# COMPACT_ATOMS: atom_id res chain seq x y z
N MET A 1 66.42 43.23 35.24
CA MET A 1 65.11 43.12 35.93
C MET A 1 64.03 43.31 34.87
N LYS A 2 63.33 42.24 34.48
CA LYS A 2 61.87 42.06 34.68
C LYS A 2 61.10 43.36 34.37
N LYS A 3 60.36 43.51 33.27
CA LYS A 3 59.21 42.71 32.78
C LYS A 3 59.07 43.08 31.28
N GLY A 4 59.16 42.23 30.27
CA GLY A 4 58.79 40.82 30.22
C GLY A 4 57.28 40.68 30.43
N PHE A 5 56.52 40.47 29.36
CA PHE A 5 55.10 40.12 29.36
C PHE A 5 54.09 41.23 29.71
N LEU A 6 53.86 42.20 28.82
CA LEU A 6 52.52 42.83 28.75
C LEU A 6 52.21 43.52 27.40
N LEU A 7 52.82 43.08 26.30
CA LEU A 7 52.47 43.55 24.96
C LEU A 7 52.07 42.42 24.01
N ILE A 8 52.09 41.17 24.49
CA ILE A 8 51.70 39.98 23.70
C ILE A 8 50.25 39.54 24.00
N ILE A 9 49.60 40.07 25.04
CA ILE A 9 48.23 39.63 25.41
C ILE A 9 47.13 40.44 24.69
N ILE A 10 47.44 41.61 24.12
CA ILE A 10 46.47 42.37 23.29
C ILE A 10 46.44 41.86 21.83
N GLY A 11 47.43 41.04 21.43
CA GLY A 11 47.44 40.36 20.12
C GLY A 11 46.75 38.99 20.11
N LEU A 12 46.26 38.50 21.25
CA LEU A 12 45.67 37.16 21.41
C LEU A 12 44.16 37.17 21.70
N ILE A 13 43.48 38.31 21.49
CA ILE A 13 42.00 38.41 21.57
C ILE A 13 41.36 38.64 20.20
N LEU A 14 42.12 38.47 19.12
CA LEU A 14 41.59 38.14 17.79
C LEU A 14 41.84 36.65 17.52
N ASN A 15 41.70 35.80 18.54
CA ASN A 15 41.55 34.36 18.33
C ASN A 15 40.16 34.16 17.73
N SER A 16 40.13 34.19 16.39
CA SER A 16 39.28 33.35 15.54
C SER A 16 37.90 33.05 16.12
N CYS A 17 36.99 34.02 16.07
CA CYS A 17 35.60 33.66 15.80
C CYS A 17 35.48 33.65 14.28
N ASP A 18 36.03 32.62 13.65
CA ASP A 18 35.53 32.22 12.34
C ASP A 18 34.11 31.73 12.62
N ILE A 19 33.12 32.60 12.40
CA ILE A 19 31.73 32.19 12.38
C ILE A 19 31.63 31.33 11.12
N ASP A 20 31.79 30.02 11.30
CA ASP A 20 31.43 29.03 10.29
C ASP A 20 29.91 29.10 10.14
N ILE A 21 29.45 29.90 9.18
CA ILE A 21 28.04 29.94 8.80
C ILE A 21 27.80 28.69 7.98
N GLN A 22 27.55 27.58 8.65
CA GLN A 22 27.09 26.39 7.98
C GLN A 22 25.70 26.65 7.40
N THR A 23 25.53 26.37 6.12
CA THR A 23 24.28 26.46 5.41
C THR A 23 23.55 25.12 5.49
N GLY A 24 22.35 25.13 6.06
CA GLY A 24 21.47 23.96 6.07
C GLY A 24 20.68 23.88 4.76
N GLY A 25 20.47 22.67 4.28
CA GLY A 25 19.68 22.39 3.08
C GLY A 25 19.65 20.89 2.79
N CYS A 26 18.96 20.48 1.73
CA CYS A 26 18.93 19.06 1.39
C CYS A 26 20.25 18.61 0.74
N ILE A 27 20.97 17.68 1.39
CA ILE A 27 22.24 17.14 0.88
C ILE A 27 22.10 15.82 0.12
N ASP A 28 20.89 15.27 0.01
CA ASP A 28 20.65 14.01 -0.69
C ASP A 28 20.59 14.26 -2.21
N PRO A 29 21.54 13.72 -3.01
CA PRO A 29 21.55 13.92 -4.46
C PRO A 29 20.37 13.25 -5.20
N TYR A 30 19.62 12.37 -4.54
CA TYR A 30 18.42 11.73 -5.09
C TYR A 30 17.14 12.51 -4.76
N ALA A 31 17.19 13.52 -3.89
CA ALA A 31 16.05 14.37 -3.59
C ALA A 31 15.79 15.38 -4.72
N ALA A 32 14.52 15.68 -4.95
CA ALA A 32 14.07 16.64 -5.96
C ALA A 32 14.49 18.09 -5.66
N ASN A 33 14.78 18.40 -4.40
CA ASN A 33 15.25 19.70 -3.93
C ASN A 33 16.70 19.65 -3.40
N TYR A 34 17.54 18.77 -3.96
CA TYR A 34 18.97 18.73 -3.64
C TYR A 34 19.64 20.10 -3.78
N GLU A 35 20.34 20.52 -2.73
CA GLU A 35 21.07 21.78 -2.66
C GLU A 35 22.57 21.51 -2.55
N SER A 36 23.27 21.58 -3.69
CA SER A 36 24.72 21.30 -3.76
C SER A 36 25.61 22.25 -2.95
N PHE A 37 25.04 23.34 -2.42
CA PHE A 37 25.73 24.31 -1.58
C PHE A 37 25.54 24.06 -0.08
N ALA A 38 24.63 23.16 0.32
CA ALA A 38 24.35 22.89 1.72
C ALA A 38 25.50 22.12 2.38
N ASP A 39 25.87 22.55 3.58
CA ASP A 39 26.94 21.97 4.41
C ASP A 39 26.45 20.79 5.26
N PHE A 40 25.15 20.78 5.59
CA PHE A 40 24.50 19.72 6.36
C PHE A 40 23.02 19.58 5.99
N ASP A 41 22.48 18.38 6.20
CA ASP A 41 21.07 18.09 6.02
C ASP A 41 20.22 18.84 7.04
N ASP A 42 19.33 19.71 6.58
CA ASP A 42 18.36 20.40 7.44
C ASP A 42 17.03 19.64 7.58
N GLY A 43 16.91 18.45 6.97
CA GLY A 43 15.71 17.63 6.96
C GLY A 43 14.63 18.12 5.99
N SER A 44 14.97 19.05 5.08
CA SER A 44 14.04 19.57 4.07
C SER A 44 13.96 18.73 2.80
N CYS A 45 14.72 17.63 2.68
CA CYS A 45 14.72 16.79 1.49
C CYS A 45 13.32 16.30 1.10
N LEU A 46 13.01 16.40 -0.19
CA LEU A 46 11.76 16.01 -0.81
C LEU A 46 12.03 14.98 -1.90
N TYR A 47 11.28 13.90 -1.88
CA TYR A 47 11.36 12.77 -2.80
C TYR A 47 10.04 12.63 -3.54
N SER A 48 10.06 12.01 -4.71
CA SER A 48 8.86 11.67 -5.46
C SER A 48 8.85 10.21 -5.87
N CYS A 49 7.67 9.58 -5.81
CA CYS A 49 7.49 8.30 -6.48
C CYS A 49 7.56 8.49 -8.00
N ASN A 50 8.47 7.75 -8.64
CA ASN A 50 8.67 7.78 -10.10
C ASN A 50 7.95 6.63 -10.83
N ASP A 51 7.10 5.86 -10.13
CA ASP A 51 6.26 4.82 -10.74
C ASP A 51 4.94 5.44 -11.25
N PRO A 52 4.64 5.40 -12.57
CA PRO A 52 3.41 5.95 -13.12
C PRO A 52 2.13 5.23 -12.68
N TYR A 53 2.22 4.05 -12.07
CA TYR A 53 1.08 3.32 -11.51
C TYR A 53 0.80 3.64 -10.04
N ALA A 54 1.67 4.43 -9.39
CA ALA A 54 1.43 4.89 -8.04
C ALA A 54 0.39 6.01 -8.01
N THR A 55 -0.46 6.02 -6.98
CA THR A 55 -1.47 7.07 -6.76
C THR A 55 -0.85 8.41 -6.41
N ASN A 56 0.39 8.39 -5.89
CA ASN A 56 1.20 9.55 -5.54
C ASN A 56 2.32 9.84 -6.57
N TYR A 57 2.17 9.39 -7.82
CA TYR A 57 3.13 9.65 -8.89
C TYR A 57 3.46 11.15 -9.04
N GLY A 58 4.75 11.49 -8.95
CA GLY A 58 5.24 12.86 -9.07
C GLY A 58 4.87 13.79 -7.91
N VAL A 59 4.30 13.26 -6.81
CA VAL A 59 4.03 14.02 -5.59
C VAL A 59 5.30 14.08 -4.75
N LEU A 60 5.67 15.29 -4.29
CA LEU A 60 6.82 15.51 -3.42
C LEU A 60 6.46 15.23 -1.95
N ALA A 61 7.25 14.40 -1.27
CA ALA A 61 7.09 14.05 0.13
C ALA A 61 8.44 14.00 0.88
N PRO A 62 8.47 14.14 2.23
CA PRO A 62 9.70 14.04 3.01
C PRO A 62 10.35 12.64 3.07
N ILE A 63 9.71 11.65 2.45
CA ILE A 63 10.18 10.26 2.39
C ILE A 63 9.88 9.69 1.00
N GLU A 64 10.77 8.86 0.48
CA GLU A 64 10.56 8.13 -0.76
C GLU A 64 9.57 6.98 -0.52
N ILE A 65 8.31 7.19 -0.90
CA ILE A 65 7.25 6.19 -0.79
C ILE A 65 6.37 6.21 -2.04
N CYS A 66 6.03 5.03 -2.54
CA CYS A 66 5.06 4.87 -3.62
C CYS A 66 3.78 4.26 -3.03
N ASP A 67 2.67 4.97 -3.14
CA ASP A 67 1.35 4.50 -2.71
C ASP A 67 0.64 3.85 -3.90
N TYR A 68 0.05 2.69 -3.70
CA TYR A 68 -0.65 1.94 -4.73
C TYR A 68 -2.06 1.58 -4.28
N GLN A 69 -2.94 1.42 -5.27
CA GLN A 69 -4.30 0.94 -5.05
C GLN A 69 -4.72 -0.09 -6.10
N ALA A 70 -5.71 -0.90 -5.72
CA ALA A 70 -6.49 -1.70 -6.65
C ALA A 70 -7.97 -1.62 -6.23
N ASP A 71 -8.81 -1.15 -7.14
CA ASP A 71 -10.26 -1.28 -6.98
C ASP A 71 -10.63 -2.71 -7.33
N VAL A 72 -11.38 -3.37 -6.47
CA VAL A 72 -11.69 -4.80 -6.56
C VAL A 72 -13.18 -4.97 -6.72
N VAL A 73 -13.55 -5.84 -7.64
CA VAL A 73 -14.90 -6.38 -7.74
C VAL A 73 -14.86 -7.88 -7.52
N PHE A 74 -15.49 -8.31 -6.44
CA PHE A 74 -15.57 -9.70 -6.02
C PHE A 74 -16.93 -10.28 -6.36
N PHE A 75 -16.92 -11.45 -6.99
CA PHE A 75 -18.12 -12.14 -7.46
C PHE A 75 -17.89 -13.66 -7.48
N GLU A 76 -18.96 -14.43 -7.64
CA GLU A 76 -18.88 -15.88 -7.78
C GLU A 76 -19.46 -16.38 -9.11
N ASP A 77 -18.98 -17.52 -9.59
CA ASP A 77 -19.53 -18.15 -10.79
C ASP A 77 -20.86 -18.88 -10.51
N VAL A 78 -21.65 -19.15 -11.57
CA VAL A 78 -22.94 -19.87 -11.45
C VAL A 78 -22.81 -21.24 -10.77
N ALA A 79 -21.68 -21.92 -10.93
CA ALA A 79 -21.48 -23.25 -10.35
C ALA A 79 -21.20 -23.19 -8.84
N ALA A 80 -20.49 -22.17 -8.37
CA ALA A 80 -20.27 -21.87 -6.97
C ALA A 80 -21.60 -21.52 -6.28
N ALA A 81 -22.38 -20.63 -6.89
CA ALA A 81 -23.69 -20.27 -6.38
C ALA A 81 -24.64 -21.47 -6.25
N THR A 82 -24.68 -22.33 -7.28
CA THR A 82 -25.47 -23.58 -7.25
C THR A 82 -25.00 -24.50 -6.11
N TYR A 83 -23.69 -24.58 -5.89
CA TYR A 83 -23.14 -25.38 -4.81
C TYR A 83 -23.54 -24.87 -3.43
N PHE A 84 -23.50 -23.56 -3.19
CA PHE A 84 -23.91 -22.98 -1.91
C PHE A 84 -25.43 -23.05 -1.69
N ASP A 85 -26.24 -22.89 -2.74
CA ASP A 85 -27.69 -23.10 -2.70
C ASP A 85 -28.02 -24.55 -2.26
N MET A 86 -27.31 -25.54 -2.80
CA MET A 86 -27.46 -26.95 -2.39
C MET A 86 -27.05 -27.21 -0.93
N LEU A 87 -26.21 -26.36 -0.34
CA LEU A 87 -25.84 -26.42 1.08
C LEU A 87 -26.81 -25.65 1.98
N GLY A 88 -27.76 -24.91 1.41
CA GLY A 88 -28.67 -24.03 2.16
C GLY A 88 -27.95 -22.83 2.78
N ILE A 89 -26.90 -22.33 2.10
CA ILE A 89 -26.19 -21.11 2.50
C ILE A 89 -26.79 -19.95 1.70
N ASP A 90 -27.27 -18.93 2.41
CA ASP A 90 -27.93 -17.77 1.78
C ASP A 90 -26.94 -16.63 1.47
N TRP A 91 -25.87 -16.50 2.28
CA TRP A 91 -24.94 -15.37 2.22
C TRP A 91 -23.50 -15.82 2.48
N LEU A 92 -22.55 -15.14 1.83
CA LEU A 92 -21.11 -15.34 2.00
C LEU A 92 -20.46 -14.03 2.39
N ASP A 93 -19.79 -14.00 3.53
CA ASP A 93 -18.97 -12.87 3.98
C ASP A 93 -17.55 -13.01 3.44
N ILE A 94 -17.02 -11.93 2.89
CA ILE A 94 -15.71 -11.85 2.29
C ILE A 94 -14.80 -11.04 3.21
N TYR A 95 -13.62 -11.60 3.46
CA TYR A 95 -12.58 -10.96 4.25
C TYR A 95 -11.30 -10.87 3.44
N VAL A 96 -10.56 -9.78 3.61
CA VAL A 96 -9.16 -9.64 3.20
C VAL A 96 -8.31 -9.56 4.47
N GLY A 97 -7.43 -10.54 4.66
CA GLY A 97 -6.76 -10.74 5.94
C GLY A 97 -7.78 -10.95 7.06
N THR A 98 -7.89 -9.96 7.94
CA THR A 98 -8.86 -9.94 9.05
C THR A 98 -10.05 -9.00 8.81
N ASP A 99 -10.00 -8.19 7.75
CA ASP A 99 -10.94 -7.12 7.52
C ASP A 99 -12.12 -7.63 6.69
N TYR A 100 -13.33 -7.40 7.19
CA TYR A 100 -14.56 -7.68 6.45
C TYR A 100 -14.74 -6.64 5.34
N VAL A 101 -14.91 -7.09 4.09
CA VAL A 101 -15.02 -6.21 2.91
C VAL A 101 -16.40 -6.22 2.26
N GLY A 102 -17.25 -7.21 2.55
CA GLY A 102 -18.62 -7.25 2.06
C GLY A 102 -19.25 -8.63 2.14
N THR A 103 -20.52 -8.71 1.73
CA THR A 103 -21.29 -9.95 1.69
C THR A 103 -21.88 -10.14 0.29
N LEU A 104 -21.74 -11.34 -0.26
CA LEU A 104 -22.43 -11.78 -1.47
C LEU A 104 -23.69 -12.57 -1.12
N GLN A 105 -24.70 -12.49 -1.99
CA GLN A 105 -25.82 -13.43 -1.99
C GLN A 105 -25.34 -14.77 -2.58
N ALA A 106 -25.27 -15.81 -1.75
CA ALA A 106 -24.57 -17.06 -2.06
C ALA A 106 -25.24 -17.93 -3.13
N ASN A 107 -26.48 -17.59 -3.51
CA ASN A 107 -27.23 -18.28 -4.55
C ASN A 107 -27.32 -17.46 -5.84
N LEU A 108 -26.52 -16.40 -5.97
CA LEU A 108 -26.48 -15.53 -7.13
C LEU A 108 -25.11 -15.54 -7.80
N GLY A 109 -24.96 -16.42 -8.79
CA GLY A 109 -23.75 -16.53 -9.58
C GLY A 109 -23.78 -15.70 -10.87
N PHE A 110 -22.63 -15.16 -11.23
CA PHE A 110 -22.45 -14.29 -12.38
C PHE A 110 -22.14 -15.09 -13.64
N THR A 111 -22.63 -14.58 -14.79
CA THR A 111 -22.33 -15.11 -16.13
C THR A 111 -21.43 -14.17 -16.94
N TYR A 112 -21.06 -13.04 -16.35
CA TYR A 112 -20.16 -12.03 -16.88
C TYR A 112 -19.22 -11.58 -15.77
N VAL A 113 -18.12 -10.91 -16.14
CA VAL A 113 -17.23 -10.26 -15.18
C VAL A 113 -17.80 -8.87 -14.91
N PRO A 114 -18.27 -8.55 -13.70
CA PRO A 114 -18.73 -7.21 -13.36
C PRO A 114 -17.58 -6.20 -13.44
N ASP A 115 -17.92 -4.96 -13.77
CA ASP A 115 -16.97 -3.84 -13.75
C ASP A 115 -16.92 -3.21 -12.35
N CYS A 116 -15.80 -2.57 -12.00
CA CYS A 116 -15.69 -1.82 -10.75
C CYS A 116 -16.43 -0.47 -10.81
N PHE A 117 -16.66 0.07 -12.01
CA PHE A 117 -17.47 1.27 -12.19
C PHE A 117 -18.19 1.26 -13.55
N PRO A 118 -19.53 1.46 -13.58
CA PRO A 118 -20.41 1.61 -12.42
C PRO A 118 -20.48 0.32 -11.59
N GLU A 119 -20.69 0.46 -10.29
CA GLU A 119 -20.78 -0.69 -9.37
C GLU A 119 -22.00 -1.56 -9.71
N ASP A 120 -21.78 -2.87 -9.82
CA ASP A 120 -22.83 -3.87 -9.87
C ASP A 120 -23.38 -4.12 -8.44
N PRO A 121 -24.68 -3.93 -8.17
CA PRO A 121 -25.24 -4.02 -6.83
C PRO A 121 -25.18 -5.44 -6.23
N ASP A 122 -25.00 -6.46 -7.07
CA ASP A 122 -24.98 -7.86 -6.66
C ASP A 122 -23.54 -8.37 -6.41
N ALA A 123 -22.52 -7.58 -6.75
CA ALA A 123 -21.11 -7.88 -6.50
C ALA A 123 -20.59 -7.11 -5.29
N VAL A 124 -19.47 -7.56 -4.72
CA VAL A 124 -18.80 -6.88 -3.61
C VAL A 124 -17.66 -6.02 -4.13
N HIS A 125 -17.74 -4.70 -3.88
CA HIS A 125 -16.75 -3.74 -4.33
C HIS A 125 -15.95 -3.19 -3.15
N PHE A 126 -14.62 -3.13 -3.27
CA PHE A 126 -13.74 -2.55 -2.25
C PHE A 126 -12.41 -2.11 -2.86
N THR A 127 -11.66 -1.27 -2.15
CA THR A 127 -10.33 -0.82 -2.59
C THR A 127 -9.25 -1.38 -1.67
N LEU A 128 -8.20 -1.94 -2.27
CA LEU A 128 -6.98 -2.34 -1.57
C LEU A 128 -5.95 -1.22 -1.69
N LEU A 129 -5.24 -0.96 -0.59
CA LEU A 129 -4.19 0.06 -0.50
C LEU A 129 -2.91 -0.58 0.04
N TRP A 130 -1.77 -0.26 -0.58
CA TRP A 130 -0.46 -0.71 -0.11
C TRP A 130 0.65 0.23 -0.59
N GLN A 131 1.88 -0.03 -0.16
CA GLN A 131 3.03 0.85 -0.39
C GLN A 131 4.23 0.10 -0.97
N ASP A 132 5.23 0.87 -1.41
CA ASP A 132 6.56 0.47 -1.85
C ASP A 132 6.64 -0.24 -3.20
N ASN A 133 5.90 -1.33 -3.40
CA ASN A 133 5.96 -2.13 -4.62
C ASN A 133 4.65 -2.09 -5.41
N PRO A 134 4.68 -2.10 -6.76
CA PRO A 134 3.46 -2.13 -7.57
C PRO A 134 2.69 -3.44 -7.47
N THR A 135 3.27 -4.47 -6.84
CA THR A 135 2.62 -5.73 -6.51
C THR A 135 2.46 -5.90 -5.00
N ALA A 136 1.35 -6.51 -4.59
CA ALA A 136 1.16 -6.95 -3.21
C ALA A 136 0.45 -8.31 -3.14
N SER A 137 0.68 -9.03 -2.05
CA SER A 137 0.04 -10.33 -1.78
C SER A 137 -1.11 -10.14 -0.79
N PHE A 138 -2.29 -10.61 -1.15
CA PHE A 138 -3.46 -10.54 -0.28
C PHE A 138 -4.05 -11.92 -0.06
N THR A 139 -4.29 -12.23 1.21
CA THR A 139 -5.06 -13.41 1.60
C THR A 139 -6.51 -13.03 1.74
N TRP A 140 -7.41 -13.78 1.15
CA TRP A 140 -8.83 -13.57 1.27
C TRP A 140 -9.55 -14.84 1.67
N THR A 141 -10.64 -14.70 2.42
CA THR A 141 -11.45 -15.83 2.89
C THR A 141 -12.91 -15.58 2.65
N VAL A 142 -13.62 -16.65 2.29
CA VAL A 142 -15.08 -16.66 2.11
C VAL A 142 -15.69 -17.48 3.22
N ARG A 143 -16.64 -16.88 3.96
CA ARG A 143 -17.24 -17.48 5.15
C ARG A 143 -18.75 -17.45 5.06
N ASP A 144 -19.42 -18.48 5.57
CA ASP A 144 -20.88 -18.41 5.72
C ASP A 144 -21.29 -17.69 7.02
N GLY A 145 -22.59 -17.50 7.21
CA GLY A 145 -23.15 -16.87 8.42
C GLY A 145 -22.90 -17.62 9.74
N SER A 146 -22.37 -18.85 9.70
CA SER A 146 -21.90 -19.57 10.90
C SER A 146 -20.42 -19.30 11.22
N GLY A 147 -19.71 -18.62 10.32
CA GLY A 147 -18.26 -18.40 10.38
C GLY A 147 -17.44 -19.54 9.78
N THR A 148 -18.07 -20.52 9.13
CA THR A 148 -17.34 -21.61 8.47
C THR A 148 -16.65 -21.10 7.22
N ILE A 149 -15.35 -21.38 7.08
CA ILE A 149 -14.56 -20.97 5.90
C ILE A 149 -14.77 -21.98 4.77
N HIS A 150 -15.31 -21.49 3.65
CA HIS A 150 -15.53 -22.28 2.43
C HIS A 150 -14.42 -22.12 1.40
N TYR A 151 -13.65 -21.03 1.50
CA TYR A 151 -12.45 -20.80 0.71
C TYR A 151 -11.46 -19.92 1.46
N SER A 152 -10.17 -20.21 1.32
CA SER A 152 -9.06 -19.34 1.72
C SER A 152 -7.95 -19.45 0.69
N GLY A 153 -7.47 -18.31 0.20
CA GLY A 153 -6.43 -18.25 -0.81
C GLY A 153 -5.60 -16.98 -0.70
N THR A 154 -4.40 -17.02 -1.28
CA THR A 154 -3.52 -15.85 -1.40
C THR A 154 -3.22 -15.61 -2.86
N ASP A 155 -3.51 -14.39 -3.31
CA ASP A 155 -3.21 -13.94 -4.67
C ASP A 155 -2.17 -12.81 -4.63
N VAL A 156 -1.31 -12.78 -5.65
CA VAL A 156 -0.42 -11.63 -5.91
C VAL A 156 -1.15 -10.74 -6.91
N ILE A 157 -1.42 -9.50 -6.50
CA ILE A 157 -2.11 -8.52 -7.32
C ILE A 157 -1.15 -7.41 -7.75
N LEU A 158 -1.50 -6.75 -8.85
CA LEU A 158 -0.85 -5.54 -9.35
C LEU A 158 -1.77 -4.34 -9.11
N ALA A 159 -1.19 -3.17 -8.92
CA ALA A 159 -1.91 -1.90 -8.93
C ALA A 159 -2.71 -1.78 -10.23
N ASN A 160 -4.02 -1.54 -10.10
CA ASN A 160 -4.91 -1.44 -11.23
C ASN A 160 -6.17 -0.62 -10.90
N ASN A 161 -6.91 -0.22 -11.93
CA ASN A 161 -8.16 0.52 -11.76
C ASN A 161 -9.38 -0.41 -11.63
N CYS A 162 -9.20 -1.72 -11.85
CA CYS A 162 -10.23 -2.72 -11.60
C CYS A 162 -9.65 -4.14 -11.62
N LEU A 163 -9.76 -4.84 -10.50
CA LEU A 163 -9.36 -6.21 -10.28
C LEU A 163 -10.59 -7.11 -10.13
N PRO A 164 -10.92 -7.94 -11.12
CA PRO A 164 -11.95 -8.96 -10.96
C PRO A 164 -11.42 -10.11 -10.09
N MET A 165 -12.05 -10.34 -8.94
CA MET A 165 -11.77 -11.45 -8.04
C MET A 165 -12.94 -12.44 -8.04
N GLU A 166 -12.77 -13.53 -8.78
CA GLU A 166 -13.81 -14.55 -8.94
C GLU A 166 -13.62 -15.72 -7.97
N LEU A 167 -14.66 -16.05 -7.22
CA LEU A 167 -14.82 -17.31 -6.52
C LEU A 167 -15.45 -18.34 -7.45
N THR A 168 -14.67 -19.33 -7.88
CA THR A 168 -15.17 -20.40 -8.74
C THR A 168 -15.48 -21.66 -7.96
N TYR A 169 -16.40 -22.48 -8.48
CA TYR A 169 -16.65 -23.81 -7.91
C TYR A 169 -15.36 -24.65 -7.82
N LYS A 170 -14.49 -24.51 -8.83
CA LYS A 170 -13.19 -25.17 -8.88
C LYS A 170 -12.30 -24.76 -7.70
N LYS A 171 -12.14 -23.45 -7.45
CA LYS A 171 -11.37 -22.92 -6.31
C LYS A 171 -11.87 -23.48 -4.98
N ILE A 172 -13.19 -23.56 -4.80
CA ILE A 172 -13.81 -24.14 -3.60
C ILE A 172 -13.43 -25.61 -3.44
N GLN A 173 -13.52 -26.42 -4.49
CA GLN A 173 -13.16 -27.85 -4.38
C GLN A 173 -11.66 -28.05 -4.13
N GLU A 174 -10.79 -27.30 -4.81
CA GLU A 174 -9.35 -27.35 -4.59
C GLU A 174 -8.99 -27.00 -3.13
N TYR A 175 -9.59 -25.94 -2.58
CA TYR A 175 -9.43 -25.59 -1.18
C TYR A 175 -9.85 -26.74 -0.27
N LYS A 176 -11.08 -27.27 -0.44
CA LYS A 176 -11.59 -28.39 0.36
C LYS A 176 -10.72 -29.64 0.28
N GLU A 177 -10.08 -29.91 -0.85
CA GLU A 177 -9.16 -31.03 -1.00
C GLU A 177 -7.85 -30.81 -0.25
N SER A 178 -7.33 -29.59 -0.26
CA SER A 178 -6.10 -29.22 0.44
C SER A 178 -6.23 -29.15 1.96
N THR A 179 -7.46 -29.03 2.48
CA THR A 179 -7.74 -28.94 3.93
C THR A 179 -8.29 -30.24 4.55
N LYS A 180 -8.29 -31.35 3.82
CA LYS A 180 -8.61 -32.69 4.35
C LYS A 180 -7.42 -33.28 5.11
#